data_AF-E9G7P4-F1
#
_entry.id   AF-E9G7P4-F1
#
_cell.length_a   1.000
_cell.length_b   1.000
_cell.length_c   1.000
_cell.angle_alpha   90.00
_cell.angle_beta   90.00
_cell.angle_gamma   90.00
#
_symmetry.space_group_name_H-M   'P 1'
#
loop_
_entity.id
_entity.type
_entity.pdbx_description
1 polymer ?
#
loop_
_entity_poly.entity_id
_entity_poly.type
_entity_poly.pdbx_seq_one_letter_code
_entity_poly.pdbx_strand_id
1 'polypeptide(L)'
;MATHGYSGNSFDRWVEQSSIHGTASDNTMNKMQHQFWVAKQTILRRLGKKEDDCVVASDAELDAKLELFLSIQETCSQLYKVVEQYQERLQVLAQEENTFGHFLRTNGELDKTCAGKMMNAVGKAMIYSAQQRVSLRSPLTRLYQEVETFCQRAVEDTSYTVNEMEKCRNDYRGALLWMKNVSQELDPDTFKQLEKFRRVQSHVRASKSKFDRHKLACLQKIDLLAAARCNMFSHGLIVYQDNMATFWKRTSSAMTTVSEAYKGYQPYEFTFVKGLTYPSLKLAAEKSSSPEPKL
;
A
#
# COMPACT_ATOMS: atom_id res chain seq x y z
N MET A 1 -41.34 -16.24 -51.07
CA MET A 1 -39.92 -16.65 -51.21
C MET A 1 -39.15 -16.06 -50.05
N ALA A 2 -38.82 -16.88 -49.05
CA ALA A 2 -38.13 -16.44 -47.84
C ALA A 2 -36.60 -16.42 -48.09
N THR A 3 -36.04 -15.21 -48.19
CA THR A 3 -34.59 -14.98 -48.25
C THR A 3 -33.97 -15.38 -46.92
N HIS A 4 -33.34 -16.55 -46.89
CA HIS A 4 -32.54 -17.00 -45.75
C HIS A 4 -31.31 -16.09 -45.62
N GLY A 5 -31.37 -15.16 -44.67
CA GLY A 5 -30.19 -14.42 -44.24
C GLY A 5 -29.18 -15.41 -43.66
N TYR A 6 -28.00 -15.51 -44.29
CA TYR A 6 -26.88 -16.28 -43.77
C TYR A 6 -26.51 -15.74 -42.38
N SER A 7 -26.89 -16.48 -41.35
CA SER A 7 -26.71 -16.10 -39.95
C SER A 7 -25.23 -16.02 -39.57
N GLY A 8 -24.90 -15.08 -38.68
CA GLY A 8 -23.54 -14.67 -38.33
C GLY A 8 -22.60 -15.78 -37.83
N ASN A 9 -23.13 -16.88 -37.28
CA ASN A 9 -22.30 -17.99 -36.80
C ASN A 9 -21.67 -18.83 -37.92
N SER A 10 -22.35 -18.98 -39.06
CA SER A 10 -21.83 -19.75 -40.20
C SER A 10 -20.76 -18.97 -40.97
N PHE A 11 -20.94 -17.64 -41.07
CA PHE A 11 -19.95 -16.76 -41.70
C PHE A 11 -18.71 -16.58 -40.83
N ASP A 12 -18.86 -16.41 -39.51
CA ASP A 12 -17.72 -16.32 -38.59
C ASP A 12 -16.86 -17.60 -38.64
N ARG A 13 -17.51 -18.78 -38.66
CA ARG A 13 -16.84 -20.08 -38.85
C ARG A 13 -16.19 -20.20 -40.24
N TRP A 14 -16.84 -19.67 -41.28
CA TRP A 14 -16.27 -19.62 -42.64
C TRP A 14 -15.08 -18.65 -42.72
N VAL A 15 -15.08 -17.51 -42.05
CA VAL A 15 -13.92 -16.59 -41.99
C VAL A 15 -12.76 -17.23 -41.23
N GLU A 16 -13.02 -17.91 -40.12
CA GLU A 16 -12.03 -18.72 -39.41
C GLU A 16 -11.44 -19.80 -40.33
N GLN A 17 -12.28 -20.54 -41.04
CA GLN A 17 -11.88 -21.59 -41.97
C GLN A 17 -11.21 -21.04 -43.25
N SER A 18 -11.61 -19.86 -43.71
CA SER A 18 -11.01 -19.16 -44.86
C SER A 18 -9.70 -18.48 -44.48
N SER A 19 -9.47 -18.17 -43.20
CA SER A 19 -8.15 -17.76 -42.73
C SER A 19 -7.14 -18.92 -42.78
N ILE A 20 -7.64 -20.16 -42.71
CA ILE A 20 -6.85 -21.39 -42.83
C ILE A 20 -6.64 -21.78 -44.32
N HIS A 21 -7.58 -21.43 -45.22
CA HIS A 21 -7.52 -21.73 -46.66
C HIS A 21 -7.19 -20.55 -47.60
N GLY A 22 -7.11 -19.33 -47.09
CA GLY A 22 -6.69 -18.15 -47.84
C GLY A 22 -5.19 -18.20 -48.13
N THR A 23 -4.77 -17.60 -49.25
CA THR A 23 -3.35 -17.50 -49.59
C THR A 23 -2.58 -16.87 -48.41
N ALA A 24 -1.44 -17.47 -48.03
CA ALA A 24 -0.66 -17.06 -46.86
C ALA A 24 -0.33 -15.54 -46.85
N SER A 25 -0.27 -14.91 -48.03
CA SER A 25 -0.10 -13.47 -48.23
C SER A 25 -1.26 -12.62 -47.67
N ASP A 26 -2.52 -12.99 -47.94
CA ASP A 26 -3.70 -12.20 -47.54
C ASP A 26 -4.04 -12.37 -46.05
N ASN A 27 -3.63 -13.49 -45.45
CA ASN A 27 -3.67 -13.66 -44.00
C ASN A 27 -2.56 -12.85 -43.29
N THR A 28 -1.36 -12.79 -43.88
CA THR A 28 -0.23 -12.01 -43.34
C THR A 28 -0.50 -10.50 -43.41
N MET A 29 -1.01 -10.00 -44.55
CA MET A 29 -1.35 -8.60 -44.73
C MET A 29 -2.41 -8.12 -43.73
N ASN A 30 -3.41 -8.96 -43.46
CA ASN A 30 -4.47 -8.62 -42.51
C ASN A 30 -3.96 -8.59 -41.06
N LYS A 31 -3.12 -9.55 -40.66
CA LYS A 31 -2.42 -9.51 -39.37
C LYS A 31 -1.57 -8.25 -39.22
N MET A 32 -0.85 -7.84 -40.27
CA MET A 32 -0.06 -6.60 -40.26
C MET A 32 -0.95 -5.36 -40.11
N GLN A 33 -2.09 -5.29 -40.81
CA GLN A 33 -3.05 -4.20 -40.66
C GLN A 33 -3.60 -4.13 -39.24
N HIS A 34 -4.00 -5.26 -38.67
CA HIS A 34 -4.46 -5.33 -37.29
C HIS A 34 -3.40 -4.81 -36.30
N GLN A 35 -2.16 -5.30 -36.40
CA GLN A 35 -1.03 -4.83 -35.57
C GLN A 35 -0.76 -3.33 -35.74
N PHE A 36 -0.87 -2.80 -36.96
CA PHE A 36 -0.76 -1.38 -37.22
C PHE A 36 -1.81 -0.57 -36.44
N TRP A 37 -3.07 -1.02 -36.42
CA TRP A 37 -4.13 -0.33 -35.69
C TRP A 37 -3.98 -0.41 -34.17
N VAL A 38 -3.49 -1.54 -33.65
CA VAL A 38 -3.15 -1.68 -32.22
C VAL A 38 -2.01 -0.74 -31.84
N ALA A 39 -0.95 -0.66 -32.66
CA ALA A 39 0.15 0.27 -32.46
C ALA A 39 -0.31 1.73 -32.54
N LYS A 40 -1.16 2.05 -33.53
CA LYS A 40 -1.77 3.39 -33.68
C LYS A 40 -2.59 3.76 -32.45
N GLN A 41 -3.44 2.86 -31.96
CA GLN A 41 -4.24 3.09 -30.75
C GLN A 41 -3.35 3.36 -29.52
N THR A 42 -2.26 2.61 -29.37
CA THR A 42 -1.28 2.83 -28.30
C THR A 42 -0.67 4.23 -28.37
N ILE A 43 -0.31 4.70 -29.56
CA ILE A 43 0.23 6.05 -29.77
C ILE A 43 -0.82 7.12 -29.48
N LEU A 44 -2.06 6.96 -29.95
CA LEU A 44 -3.15 7.92 -29.72
C LEU A 44 -3.39 8.12 -28.21
N ARG A 45 -3.44 7.02 -27.44
CA ARG A 45 -3.61 7.06 -25.98
C ARG A 45 -2.44 7.78 -25.30
N ARG A 46 -1.20 7.49 -25.69
CA ARG A 46 0.00 8.16 -25.15
C ARG A 46 0.08 9.65 -25.47
N LEU A 47 -0.43 10.07 -26.62
CA LEU A 47 -0.48 11.47 -27.03
C LEU A 47 -1.69 12.24 -26.47
N GLY A 48 -2.54 11.59 -25.67
CA GLY A 48 -3.71 12.23 -25.07
C GLY A 48 -4.76 12.71 -26.07
N LYS A 49 -4.84 12.09 -27.25
CA LYS A 49 -5.84 12.47 -28.25
C LYS A 49 -7.24 12.05 -27.80
N LYS A 50 -8.25 12.84 -28.12
CA LYS A 50 -9.65 12.55 -27.75
C LYS A 50 -10.06 11.18 -28.31
N GLU A 51 -10.47 10.30 -27.40
CA GLU A 51 -11.01 8.97 -27.73
C GLU A 51 -12.52 9.01 -27.89
N ASP A 52 -13.10 7.90 -28.37
CA ASP A 52 -14.54 7.78 -28.54
C ASP A 52 -15.26 7.76 -27.18
N ASP A 53 -16.18 8.70 -26.96
CA ASP A 53 -16.82 8.95 -25.66
C ASP A 53 -17.59 7.70 -25.16
N CYS A 54 -18.18 6.90 -26.06
CA CYS A 54 -18.87 5.65 -25.70
C CYS A 54 -17.89 4.58 -25.20
N VAL A 55 -16.69 4.52 -25.79
CA VAL A 55 -15.67 3.56 -25.39
C VAL A 55 -15.09 3.94 -24.03
N VAL A 56 -14.86 5.23 -23.79
CA VAL A 56 -14.42 5.73 -22.48
C VAL A 56 -15.48 5.45 -21.41
N ALA A 57 -16.76 5.74 -21.69
CA ALA A 57 -17.85 5.45 -20.76
C ALA A 57 -17.97 3.95 -20.43
N SER A 58 -17.76 3.07 -21.42
CA SER A 58 -17.79 1.62 -21.22
C SER A 58 -16.65 1.09 -20.33
N ASP A 59 -15.55 1.82 -20.24
CA ASP A 59 -14.37 1.42 -19.46
C ASP A 59 -14.39 1.95 -18.02
N ALA A 60 -15.31 2.86 -17.68
CA ALA A 60 -15.31 3.58 -16.40
C ALA A 60 -15.23 2.67 -15.16
N GLU A 61 -15.97 1.55 -15.14
CA GLU A 61 -15.93 0.57 -14.05
C GLU A 61 -14.54 -0.08 -13.91
N LEU A 62 -13.93 -0.44 -15.05
CA LEU A 62 -12.60 -1.04 -15.09
C LEU A 62 -11.56 -0.02 -14.63
N ASP A 63 -11.63 1.21 -15.12
CA ASP A 63 -10.70 2.28 -14.75
C ASP A 63 -10.75 2.58 -13.25
N ALA A 64 -11.94 2.67 -12.64
CA ALA A 64 -12.08 2.83 -11.19
C ALA A 64 -11.43 1.67 -10.40
N LYS A 65 -11.51 0.44 -10.91
CA LYS A 65 -10.86 -0.72 -10.28
C LYS A 65 -9.35 -0.71 -10.45
N LEU A 66 -8.84 -0.23 -11.58
CA LEU A 66 -7.41 -0.03 -11.79
C LEU A 66 -6.85 1.04 -10.84
N GLU A 67 -7.59 2.11 -10.58
CA GLU A 67 -7.22 3.11 -9.58
C GLU A 67 -7.14 2.50 -8.17
N LEU A 68 -8.10 1.64 -7.80
CA LEU A 68 -8.04 0.89 -6.53
C LEU A 68 -6.79 0.01 -6.46
N PHE A 69 -6.45 -0.70 -7.54
CA PHE A 69 -5.23 -1.51 -7.60
C PHE A 69 -3.96 -0.68 -7.40
N LEU A 70 -3.84 0.44 -8.12
CA LEU A 70 -2.71 1.35 -8.01
C LEU A 70 -2.59 1.93 -6.59
N SER A 71 -3.71 2.33 -5.99
CA SER A 71 -3.76 2.79 -4.60
C SER A 71 -3.28 1.72 -3.63
N ILE A 72 -3.71 0.45 -3.80
CA ILE A 72 -3.23 -0.67 -3.00
C ILE A 72 -1.73 -0.87 -3.14
N GLN A 73 -1.21 -0.91 -4.36
CA GLN A 73 0.21 -1.08 -4.64
C GLN A 73 1.05 0.04 -4.00
N GLU A 74 0.68 1.29 -4.23
CA GLU A 74 1.40 2.45 -3.75
C GLU A 74 1.42 2.51 -2.22
N THR A 75 0.23 2.45 -1.59
CA THR A 75 0.12 2.63 -0.14
C THR A 75 0.73 1.46 0.64
N CYS A 76 0.67 0.22 0.13
CA CYS A 76 1.39 -0.90 0.75
C CYS A 76 2.91 -0.76 0.59
N SER A 77 3.40 -0.29 -0.57
CA SER A 77 4.83 -0.04 -0.78
C SER A 77 5.37 1.05 0.14
N GLN A 78 4.60 2.13 0.32
CA GLN A 78 4.95 3.19 1.26
C GLN A 78 4.94 2.67 2.70
N LEU A 79 3.95 1.84 3.06
CA LEU A 79 3.83 1.34 4.43
C LEU A 79 5.04 0.52 4.86
N TYR A 80 5.50 -0.48 4.09
CA TYR A 80 6.64 -1.29 4.55
C TYR A 80 7.94 -0.47 4.66
N LYS A 81 8.14 0.55 3.78
CA LYS A 81 9.25 1.51 3.89
C LYS A 81 9.16 2.35 5.17
N VAL A 82 7.96 2.81 5.52
CA VAL A 82 7.73 3.55 6.78
C VAL A 82 8.00 2.66 7.98
N VAL A 83 7.57 1.39 7.95
CA VAL A 83 7.82 0.43 9.03
C VAL A 83 9.32 0.13 9.18
N GLU A 84 10.06 0.04 8.08
CA GLU A 84 11.53 -0.11 8.11
C GLU A 84 12.21 1.08 8.80
N GLN A 85 11.93 2.31 8.35
CA GLN A 85 12.48 3.53 8.94
C GLN A 85 12.08 3.68 10.41
N TYR A 86 10.84 3.33 10.74
CA TYR A 86 10.36 3.39 12.11
C TYR A 86 11.11 2.42 13.02
N GLN A 87 11.39 1.19 12.57
CA GLN A 87 12.19 0.23 13.33
C GLN A 87 13.60 0.78 13.61
N GLU A 88 14.27 1.35 12.61
CA GLU A 88 15.60 1.95 12.78
C GLU A 88 15.57 3.04 13.85
N ARG A 89 14.67 4.02 13.73
CA ARG A 89 14.51 5.12 14.69
C ARG A 89 14.20 4.62 16.10
N LEU A 90 13.36 3.59 16.21
CA LEU A 90 12.97 2.99 17.48
C LEU A 90 14.17 2.34 18.18
N GLN A 91 15.10 1.72 17.43
CA GLN A 91 16.33 1.17 18.00
C GLN A 91 17.32 2.26 18.42
N VAL A 92 17.51 3.29 17.61
CA VAL A 92 18.36 4.44 18.00
C VAL A 92 17.82 5.06 19.29
N LEU A 93 16.51 5.32 19.36
CA LEU A 93 15.89 5.87 20.58
C LEU A 93 16.06 4.96 21.80
N ALA A 94 15.92 3.64 21.63
CA ALA A 94 16.16 2.71 22.72
C ALA A 94 17.62 2.71 23.19
N GLN A 95 18.58 2.83 22.27
CA GLN A 95 20.01 2.91 22.60
C GLN A 95 20.35 4.19 23.36
N GLU A 96 19.85 5.34 22.91
CA GLU A 96 20.06 6.63 23.58
C GLU A 96 19.44 6.64 24.98
N GLU A 97 18.21 6.13 25.11
CA GLU A 97 17.56 6.04 26.42
C GLU A 97 18.28 5.09 27.38
N ASN A 98 18.81 3.98 26.87
CA ASN A 98 19.62 3.05 27.67
C ASN A 98 20.93 3.71 28.14
N THR A 99 21.63 4.40 27.24
CA THR A 99 22.87 5.13 27.54
C THR A 99 22.62 6.21 28.61
N PHE A 100 21.54 6.98 28.46
CA PHE A 100 21.17 8.00 29.44
C PHE A 100 20.78 7.39 30.79
N GLY A 101 20.07 6.26 30.80
CA GLY A 101 19.76 5.53 32.03
C GLY A 101 21.01 5.04 32.77
N HIS A 102 22.02 4.54 32.04
CA HIS A 102 23.32 4.20 32.61
C HIS A 102 24.07 5.42 33.15
N PHE A 103 24.10 6.51 32.39
CA PHE A 103 24.70 7.77 32.83
C PHE A 103 24.11 8.26 34.16
N LEU A 104 22.79 8.25 34.31
CA LEU A 104 22.14 8.63 35.56
C LEU A 104 22.52 7.72 36.73
N ARG A 105 22.62 6.41 36.50
CA ARG A 105 23.05 5.47 37.55
C ARG A 105 24.49 5.72 37.98
N THR A 106 25.42 5.88 37.04
CA THR A 106 26.83 6.15 37.37
C THR A 106 26.98 7.43 38.19
N ASN A 107 26.31 8.52 37.79
CA ASN A 107 26.34 9.76 38.57
C ASN A 107 25.62 9.63 39.92
N GLY A 108 24.51 8.87 39.96
CA GLY A 108 23.79 8.58 41.20
C GLY A 108 24.57 7.72 42.18
N GLU A 109 25.51 6.89 41.73
CA GLU A 109 26.40 6.12 42.60
C GLU A 109 27.48 7.01 43.25
N LEU A 110 27.89 8.08 42.57
CA LEU A 110 28.84 9.08 43.06
C LEU A 110 28.20 10.06 44.06
N ASP A 111 26.93 10.44 43.83
CA ASP A 111 26.18 11.36 44.70
C ASP A 111 25.46 10.60 45.83
N LYS A 112 25.83 10.86 47.09
CA LYS A 112 25.23 10.21 48.27
C LYS A 112 23.95 10.90 48.78
N THR A 113 23.58 12.04 48.21
CA THR A 113 22.39 12.80 48.61
C THR A 113 21.09 12.18 48.08
N CYS A 114 19.94 12.80 48.38
CA CYS A 114 18.66 12.43 47.78
C CYS A 114 18.69 12.51 46.24
N ALA A 115 19.43 13.46 45.68
CA ALA A 115 19.56 13.61 44.23
C ALA A 115 20.20 12.37 43.59
N GLY A 116 21.24 11.80 44.19
CA GLY A 116 21.85 10.57 43.69
C GLY A 116 20.94 9.33 43.78
N LYS A 117 20.12 9.23 44.83
CA LYS A 117 19.06 8.19 44.92
C LYS A 117 18.03 8.36 43.80
N MET A 118 17.60 9.59 43.54
CA MET A 118 16.66 9.92 42.47
C MET A 118 17.25 9.61 41.09
N MET A 119 18.49 9.99 40.82
CA MET A 119 19.19 9.64 39.57
C MET A 119 19.26 8.13 39.36
N ASN A 120 19.56 7.35 40.41
CA ASN A 120 19.56 5.90 40.35
C ASN A 120 18.18 5.31 40.02
N ALA A 121 17.12 5.82 40.65
CA ALA A 121 15.75 5.37 40.42
C ALA A 121 15.28 5.68 38.99
N VAL A 122 15.49 6.93 38.54
CA VAL A 122 15.19 7.35 37.16
C VAL A 122 16.01 6.54 36.16
N GLY A 123 17.32 6.38 36.39
CA GLY A 123 18.20 5.63 35.51
C GLY A 123 17.77 4.17 35.34
N LYS A 124 17.36 3.49 36.42
CA LYS A 124 16.77 2.14 36.34
C LYS A 124 15.48 2.12 35.53
N ALA A 125 14.59 3.10 35.73
CA ALA A 125 13.33 3.18 34.99
C ALA A 125 13.56 3.45 33.49
N MET A 126 14.57 4.23 33.13
CA MET A 126 14.93 4.51 31.73
C MET A 126 15.56 3.29 31.04
N ILE A 127 16.47 2.57 31.70
CA ILE A 127 16.99 1.30 31.17
C ILE A 127 15.86 0.29 30.95
N TYR A 128 14.93 0.18 31.91
CA TYR A 128 13.75 -0.68 31.77
C TYR A 128 12.87 -0.26 30.57
N SER A 129 12.59 1.03 30.43
CA SER A 129 11.81 1.57 29.32
C SER A 129 12.49 1.34 27.97
N ALA A 130 13.81 1.51 27.87
CA ALA A 130 14.59 1.16 26.69
C ALA A 130 14.44 -0.33 26.31
N GLN A 131 14.55 -1.23 27.29
CA GLN A 131 14.36 -2.68 27.05
C GLN A 131 12.94 -3.01 26.59
N GLN A 132 11.91 -2.42 27.21
CA GLN A 132 10.53 -2.58 26.76
C GLN A 132 10.30 -1.97 25.37
N ARG A 133 11.05 -0.92 24.99
CA ARG A 133 10.96 -0.38 23.63
C ARG A 133 11.55 -1.35 22.61
N VAL A 134 12.72 -1.94 22.89
CA VAL A 134 13.35 -2.91 21.97
C VAL A 134 12.44 -4.10 21.68
N SER A 135 11.62 -4.54 22.64
CA SER A 135 10.67 -5.64 22.41
C SER A 135 9.60 -5.32 21.35
N LEU A 136 9.32 -4.04 21.07
CA LEU A 136 8.43 -3.63 19.96
C LEU A 136 9.00 -3.94 18.57
N ARG A 137 10.31 -4.21 18.44
CA ARG A 137 10.88 -4.61 17.14
C ARG A 137 10.27 -5.90 16.62
N SER A 138 10.05 -6.90 17.48
CA SER A 138 9.51 -8.19 17.06
C SER A 138 8.15 -8.09 16.34
N PRO A 139 7.11 -7.45 16.90
CA PRO A 139 5.85 -7.28 16.20
C PRO A 139 5.95 -6.37 14.96
N LEU A 140 6.85 -5.38 14.95
CA LEU A 140 7.09 -4.53 13.78
C LEU A 140 7.77 -5.29 12.63
N THR A 141 8.75 -6.14 12.93
CA THR A 141 9.41 -6.98 11.92
C THR A 141 8.41 -7.95 11.30
N ARG A 142 7.49 -8.51 12.10
CA ARG A 142 6.41 -9.35 11.58
C ARG A 142 5.50 -8.57 10.64
N LEU A 143 5.03 -7.39 11.05
CA LEU A 143 4.20 -6.52 10.20
C LEU A 143 4.92 -6.18 8.89
N TYR A 144 6.21 -5.84 8.96
CA TYR A 144 7.04 -5.59 7.78
C TYR A 144 7.03 -6.79 6.82
N GLN A 145 7.32 -7.99 7.32
CA GLN A 145 7.38 -9.21 6.50
C GLN A 145 6.04 -9.55 5.85
N GLU A 146 4.94 -9.36 6.57
CA GLU A 146 3.59 -9.58 6.04
C GLU A 146 3.29 -8.61 4.89
N VAL A 147 3.57 -7.31 5.05
CA VAL A 147 3.35 -6.29 4.00
C VAL A 147 4.29 -6.48 2.81
N GLU A 148 5.56 -6.81 3.07
CA GLU A 148 6.55 -7.10 2.03
C GLU A 148 6.11 -8.30 1.18
N THR A 149 5.72 -9.41 1.83
CA THR A 149 5.24 -10.61 1.15
C THR A 149 4.00 -10.31 0.32
N PHE A 150 3.06 -9.53 0.86
CA PHE A 150 1.87 -9.11 0.12
C PHE A 150 2.23 -8.31 -1.14
N CYS A 151 3.20 -7.40 -1.05
CA CYS A 151 3.67 -6.63 -2.21
C CYS A 151 4.36 -7.52 -3.25
N GLN A 152 5.30 -8.37 -2.83
CA GLN A 152 6.10 -9.20 -3.72
C GLN A 152 5.32 -10.37 -4.34
N ARG A 153 4.22 -10.80 -3.72
CA ARG A 153 3.45 -11.95 -4.18
C ARG A 153 2.09 -11.55 -4.73
N ALA A 154 1.23 -11.00 -3.88
CA ALA A 154 -0.16 -10.75 -4.25
C ALA A 154 -0.30 -9.56 -5.22
N VAL A 155 0.41 -8.46 -4.95
CA VAL A 155 0.38 -7.28 -5.82
C VAL A 155 1.05 -7.58 -7.17
N GLU A 156 2.20 -8.26 -7.18
CA GLU A 156 2.90 -8.61 -8.41
C GLU A 156 2.09 -9.58 -9.30
N ASP A 157 1.47 -10.60 -8.71
CA ASP A 157 0.57 -11.52 -9.42
C ASP A 157 -0.67 -10.81 -9.98
N THR A 158 -1.22 -9.83 -9.24
CA THR A 158 -2.33 -9.01 -9.74
C THR A 158 -1.88 -8.06 -10.85
N SER A 159 -0.68 -7.48 -10.74
CA SER A 159 -0.06 -6.63 -11.76
C SER A 159 0.07 -7.37 -13.09
N TYR A 160 0.49 -8.64 -13.06
CA TYR A 160 0.53 -9.47 -14.28
C TYR A 160 -0.85 -9.58 -14.95
N THR A 161 -1.91 -9.85 -14.18
CA THR A 161 -3.28 -9.92 -14.70
C THR A 161 -3.77 -8.58 -15.25
N VAL A 162 -3.47 -7.47 -14.57
CA VAL A 162 -3.77 -6.11 -15.05
C VAL A 162 -3.08 -5.84 -16.40
N ASN A 163 -1.80 -6.20 -16.52
CA ASN A 163 -1.04 -6.00 -17.76
C ASN A 163 -1.60 -6.80 -18.94
N GLU A 164 -1.96 -8.06 -18.73
CA GLU A 164 -2.59 -8.88 -19.77
C GLU A 164 -3.98 -8.36 -20.17
N MET A 165 -4.75 -7.87 -19.20
CA MET A 165 -6.03 -7.23 -19.45
C MET A 165 -5.85 -5.94 -20.27
N GLU A 166 -4.91 -5.05 -19.90
CA GLU A 166 -4.63 -3.81 -20.63
C GLU A 166 -4.16 -4.06 -22.07
N LYS A 167 -3.40 -5.14 -22.31
CA LYS A 167 -3.07 -5.60 -23.67
C LYS A 167 -4.33 -5.96 -24.46
N CYS A 168 -5.24 -6.73 -23.87
CA CYS A 168 -6.50 -7.11 -24.52
C CYS A 168 -7.42 -5.91 -24.75
N ARG A 169 -7.45 -4.94 -23.82
CA ARG A 169 -8.16 -3.67 -23.97
C ARG A 169 -7.64 -2.88 -25.18
N ASN A 170 -6.32 -2.69 -25.26
CA ASN A 170 -5.69 -1.97 -26.37
C ASN A 170 -5.92 -2.69 -27.71
N ASP A 171 -5.89 -4.03 -27.72
CA ASP A 171 -6.18 -4.84 -28.90
C ASP A 171 -7.61 -4.62 -29.43
N TYR A 172 -8.60 -4.73 -28.53
CA TYR A 172 -10.01 -4.47 -28.85
C TYR A 172 -10.24 -3.03 -29.32
N ARG A 173 -9.65 -2.03 -28.66
CA ARG A 173 -9.77 -0.63 -29.08
C ARG A 173 -9.09 -0.35 -30.43
N GLY A 174 -7.97 -1.02 -30.71
CA GLY A 174 -7.33 -1.00 -32.03
C GLY A 174 -8.23 -1.58 -33.11
N ALA A 175 -8.91 -2.71 -32.84
CA ALA A 175 -9.87 -3.30 -33.76
C ALA A 175 -11.10 -2.39 -33.99
N LEU A 176 -11.62 -1.73 -32.95
CA LEU A 176 -12.70 -0.74 -33.09
C LEU A 176 -12.28 0.46 -33.94
N LEU A 177 -11.06 0.97 -33.74
CA LEU A 177 -10.51 2.07 -34.53
C LEU A 177 -10.37 1.67 -36.01
N TRP A 178 -9.94 0.44 -36.27
CA TRP A 178 -9.89 -0.11 -37.62
C TRP A 178 -11.28 -0.21 -38.24
N MET A 179 -12.25 -0.75 -37.49
CA MET A 179 -13.64 -0.87 -37.95
C MET A 179 -14.25 0.49 -38.26
N LYS A 180 -13.99 1.50 -37.43
CA LYS A 180 -14.42 2.89 -37.65
C LYS A 180 -13.88 3.44 -38.96
N ASN A 181 -12.57 3.30 -39.21
CA ASN A 181 -11.97 3.76 -40.47
C ASN A 181 -12.56 3.05 -41.69
N VAL A 182 -12.68 1.72 -41.67
CA VAL A 182 -13.25 0.97 -42.80
C VAL A 182 -14.73 1.31 -43.01
N SER A 183 -15.49 1.60 -41.95
CA SER A 183 -16.91 1.99 -42.06
C SER A 183 -17.12 3.35 -42.71
N GLN A 184 -16.18 4.30 -42.54
CA GLN A 184 -16.26 5.64 -43.11
C GLN A 184 -15.94 5.65 -44.61
N GLU A 185 -15.20 4.66 -45.08
CA GLU A 185 -14.79 4.48 -46.48
C GLU A 185 -15.68 3.46 -47.23
N LEU A 186 -16.75 2.98 -46.60
CA LEU A 186 -17.57 1.88 -47.11
C LEU A 186 -18.60 2.36 -48.14
N ASP A 187 -18.45 1.90 -49.38
CA ASP A 187 -19.45 1.89 -50.43
C ASP A 187 -20.14 0.51 -50.48
N PRO A 188 -21.44 0.41 -50.12
CA PRO A 188 -22.18 -0.85 -50.09
C PRO A 188 -22.25 -1.58 -51.44
N ASP A 189 -22.13 -0.85 -52.55
CA ASP A 189 -22.20 -1.42 -53.90
C ASP A 189 -20.87 -2.04 -54.34
N THR A 190 -19.79 -1.80 -53.57
CA THR A 190 -18.47 -2.39 -53.81
C THR A 190 -18.28 -3.65 -52.96
N PHE A 191 -18.55 -4.82 -53.54
CA PHE A 191 -18.45 -6.14 -52.87
C PHE A 191 -17.14 -6.37 -52.08
N LYS A 192 -15.99 -5.90 -52.60
CA LYS A 192 -14.68 -6.04 -51.95
C LYS A 192 -14.57 -5.26 -50.64
N GLN A 193 -15.22 -4.09 -50.54
CA GLN A 193 -15.20 -3.28 -49.33
C GLN A 193 -16.12 -3.86 -48.25
N LEU A 194 -17.27 -4.42 -48.66
CA LEU A 194 -18.17 -5.14 -47.77
C LEU A 194 -17.50 -6.37 -47.14
N GLU A 195 -16.73 -7.13 -47.94
CA GLU A 195 -16.00 -8.29 -47.45
C GLU A 195 -14.88 -7.90 -46.46
N LYS A 196 -14.16 -6.81 -46.76
CA LYS A 196 -13.17 -6.21 -45.83
C LYS A 196 -13.84 -5.79 -44.52
N PHE A 197 -14.98 -5.11 -44.57
CA PHE A 197 -15.73 -4.68 -43.39
C PHE A 197 -16.17 -5.87 -42.53
N ARG A 198 -16.72 -6.92 -43.13
CA ARG A 198 -17.11 -8.16 -42.43
C ARG A 198 -15.92 -8.84 -41.74
N ARG A 199 -14.76 -8.88 -42.41
CA ARG A 199 -13.53 -9.45 -41.82
C ARG A 199 -13.08 -8.65 -40.59
N VAL A 200 -13.08 -7.32 -40.67
CA VAL A 200 -12.75 -6.45 -39.52
C VAL A 200 -13.78 -6.62 -38.39
N GLN A 201 -15.06 -6.74 -38.72
CA GLN A 201 -16.11 -7.00 -37.73
C GLN A 201 -15.88 -8.32 -36.96
N SER A 202 -15.43 -9.38 -37.64
CA SER A 202 -15.05 -10.64 -37.00
C SER A 202 -13.88 -10.45 -36.01
N HIS A 203 -12.86 -9.68 -36.39
CA HIS A 203 -11.75 -9.32 -35.48
C HIS A 203 -12.23 -8.52 -34.26
N VAL A 204 -13.17 -7.60 -34.41
CA VAL A 204 -13.77 -6.85 -33.29
C VAL A 204 -14.50 -7.79 -32.33
N ARG A 205 -15.31 -8.73 -32.84
CA ARG A 205 -16.02 -9.71 -31.99
C ARG A 205 -15.04 -10.59 -31.22
N ALA A 206 -14.01 -11.11 -31.89
CA ALA A 206 -13.01 -11.97 -31.28
C ALA A 206 -12.19 -11.26 -30.19
N SER A 207 -11.68 -10.05 -30.51
CA SER A 207 -10.93 -9.24 -29.54
C SER A 207 -11.80 -8.78 -28.36
N LYS A 208 -13.08 -8.44 -28.59
CA LYS A 208 -14.03 -8.13 -27.52
C LYS A 208 -14.22 -9.30 -26.56
N SER A 209 -14.50 -10.50 -27.08
CA SER A 209 -14.69 -11.69 -26.24
C SER A 209 -13.44 -11.98 -25.40
N LYS A 210 -12.25 -11.80 -25.98
CA LYS A 210 -10.98 -11.92 -25.26
C LYS A 210 -10.83 -10.85 -24.18
N PHE A 211 -11.15 -9.59 -24.49
CA PHE A 211 -11.12 -8.48 -23.54
C PHE A 211 -12.09 -8.70 -22.37
N ASP A 212 -13.35 -9.04 -22.63
CA ASP A 212 -14.37 -9.25 -21.60
C ASP A 212 -13.96 -10.34 -20.59
N ARG A 213 -13.32 -11.42 -21.09
CA ARG A 213 -12.77 -12.48 -20.24
C ARG A 213 -11.64 -11.99 -19.32
N HIS A 214 -10.71 -11.20 -19.85
CA HIS A 214 -9.60 -10.65 -19.05
C HIS A 214 -10.07 -9.51 -18.13
N LYS A 215 -11.06 -8.72 -18.55
CA LYS A 215 -11.72 -7.71 -17.72
C LYS A 215 -12.31 -8.38 -16.48
N LEU A 216 -13.14 -9.41 -16.64
CA LEU A 216 -13.75 -10.12 -15.50
C LEU A 216 -12.70 -10.70 -14.54
N ALA A 217 -11.69 -11.39 -15.08
CA ALA A 217 -10.61 -11.95 -14.27
C ALA A 217 -9.82 -10.86 -13.50
N CYS A 218 -9.57 -9.72 -14.14
CA CYS A 218 -8.89 -8.58 -13.53
C CYS A 218 -9.72 -7.99 -12.38
N LEU A 219 -11.01 -7.73 -12.61
CA LEU A 219 -11.92 -7.17 -11.59
C LEU A 219 -11.98 -8.06 -10.34
N GLN A 220 -12.21 -9.36 -10.54
CA GLN A 220 -12.29 -10.33 -9.44
C GLN A 220 -10.97 -10.44 -8.66
N LYS A 221 -9.84 -10.39 -9.37
CA LYS A 221 -8.51 -10.50 -8.73
C LYS A 221 -8.17 -9.26 -7.91
N ILE A 222 -8.55 -8.08 -8.39
CA ILE A 222 -8.40 -6.82 -7.63
C ILE A 222 -9.27 -6.85 -6.35
N ASP A 223 -10.50 -7.37 -6.44
CA ASP A 223 -11.36 -7.51 -5.26
C ASP A 223 -10.78 -8.49 -4.23
N LEU A 224 -10.25 -9.62 -4.69
CA LEU A 224 -9.55 -10.56 -3.82
C LEU A 224 -8.30 -9.93 -3.20
N LEU A 225 -7.54 -9.14 -3.97
CA LEU A 225 -6.37 -8.41 -3.47
C LEU A 225 -6.75 -7.41 -2.36
N ALA A 226 -7.85 -6.66 -2.56
CA ALA A 226 -8.36 -5.73 -1.57
C ALA A 226 -8.78 -6.44 -0.28
N ALA A 227 -9.50 -7.56 -0.39
CA ALA A 227 -9.88 -8.38 0.76
C ALA A 227 -8.65 -8.95 1.50
N ALA A 228 -7.67 -9.47 0.74
CA ALA A 228 -6.43 -9.99 1.30
C ALA A 228 -5.63 -8.91 2.05
N ARG A 229 -5.61 -7.67 1.54
CA ARG A 229 -5.00 -6.52 2.22
C ARG A 229 -5.68 -6.25 3.57
N CYS A 230 -7.00 -6.22 3.61
CA CYS A 230 -7.76 -6.01 4.86
C CYS A 230 -7.48 -7.11 5.88
N ASN A 231 -7.43 -8.37 5.45
CA ASN A 231 -7.13 -9.49 6.34
C ASN A 231 -5.71 -9.40 6.91
N MET A 232 -4.73 -9.09 6.06
CA MET A 232 -3.35 -8.89 6.49
C MET A 232 -3.26 -7.80 7.57
N PHE A 233 -3.86 -6.63 7.34
CA PHE A 233 -3.83 -5.55 8.32
C PHE A 233 -4.58 -5.88 9.61
N SER A 234 -5.72 -6.57 9.51
CA SER A 234 -6.50 -6.98 10.69
C SER A 234 -5.69 -7.88 11.61
N HIS A 235 -4.80 -8.72 11.10
CA HIS A 235 -3.94 -9.56 11.94
C HIS A 235 -2.64 -8.88 12.35
N GLY A 236 -1.93 -8.26 11.40
CA GLY A 236 -0.61 -7.66 11.65
C GLY A 236 -0.65 -6.43 12.56
N LEU A 237 -1.65 -5.55 12.40
CA LEU A 237 -1.72 -4.30 13.16
C LEU A 237 -2.18 -4.50 14.61
N ILE A 238 -3.10 -5.44 14.85
CA ILE A 238 -3.61 -5.71 16.21
C ILE A 238 -2.46 -6.12 17.13
N VAL A 239 -1.62 -7.07 16.68
CA VAL A 239 -0.49 -7.54 17.48
C VAL A 239 0.48 -6.39 17.79
N TYR A 240 0.79 -5.55 16.81
CA TYR A 240 1.63 -4.37 17.04
C TYR A 240 0.99 -3.38 18.03
N GLN A 241 -0.29 -3.07 17.86
CA GLN A 241 -1.03 -2.14 18.70
C GLN A 241 -1.09 -2.60 20.17
N ASP A 242 -1.39 -3.87 20.41
CA ASP A 242 -1.47 -4.44 21.76
C ASP A 242 -0.12 -4.40 22.48
N ASN A 243 0.96 -4.68 21.75
CA ASN A 243 2.31 -4.59 22.28
C ASN A 243 2.70 -3.14 22.58
N MET A 244 2.33 -2.19 21.71
CA MET A 244 2.57 -0.77 21.94
C MET A 244 1.79 -0.24 23.15
N ALA A 245 0.53 -0.63 23.31
CA ALA A 245 -0.28 -0.27 24.49
C ALA A 245 0.33 -0.84 25.77
N THR A 246 0.78 -2.10 25.73
CA THR A 246 1.45 -2.76 26.85
C THR A 246 2.76 -2.06 27.21
N PHE A 247 3.56 -1.67 26.21
CA PHE A 247 4.77 -0.87 26.38
C PHE A 247 4.47 0.41 27.16
N TRP A 248 3.54 1.24 26.66
CA TRP A 248 3.18 2.50 27.30
C TRP A 248 2.66 2.32 28.73
N LYS A 249 1.82 1.30 28.96
CA LYS A 249 1.32 1.00 30.30
C LYS A 249 2.44 0.67 31.28
N ARG A 250 3.40 -0.17 30.87
CA ARG A 250 4.52 -0.60 31.71
C ARG A 250 5.50 0.53 32.00
N THR A 251 5.88 1.30 30.99
CA THR A 251 6.84 2.40 31.15
C THR A 251 6.24 3.56 31.93
N SER A 252 4.96 3.90 31.68
CA SER A 252 4.25 4.91 32.47
C SER A 252 4.14 4.51 33.94
N SER A 253 3.82 3.25 34.23
CA SER A 253 3.75 2.73 35.61
C SER A 253 5.10 2.83 36.34
N ALA A 254 6.20 2.45 35.66
CA ALA A 254 7.54 2.58 36.21
C ALA A 254 7.91 4.06 36.49
N MET A 255 7.65 4.96 35.55
CA MET A 255 7.93 6.39 35.73
C MET A 255 7.04 7.05 36.80
N THR A 256 5.78 6.65 36.89
CA THR A 256 4.85 7.12 37.92
C THR A 256 5.34 6.71 39.31
N THR A 257 5.79 5.46 39.47
CA THR A 257 6.38 4.97 40.73
C THR A 257 7.58 5.82 41.16
N VAL A 258 8.46 6.18 40.22
CA VAL A 258 9.59 7.08 40.51
C VAL A 258 9.09 8.49 40.86
N SER A 259 8.15 9.04 40.10
CA SER A 259 7.60 10.37 40.35
C SER A 259 6.94 10.47 41.73
N GLU A 260 6.17 9.46 42.13
CA GLU A 260 5.50 9.41 43.43
C GLU A 260 6.50 9.28 44.59
N ALA A 261 7.56 8.49 44.40
CA ALA A 261 8.61 8.30 45.42
C ALA A 261 9.36 9.59 45.76
N TYR A 262 9.40 10.57 44.85
CA TYR A 262 10.09 11.85 45.04
C TYR A 262 9.14 13.06 45.02
N LYS A 263 7.82 12.83 45.22
CA LYS A 263 6.82 13.90 45.26
C LYS A 263 7.10 14.86 46.43
N GLY A 264 6.95 16.17 46.19
CA GLY A 264 7.11 17.21 47.21
C GLY A 264 8.53 17.78 47.32
N TYR A 265 8.73 18.65 48.33
CA TYR A 265 10.01 19.33 48.52
C TYR A 265 11.09 18.35 49.00
N GLN A 266 12.16 18.22 48.22
CA GLN A 266 13.34 17.42 48.58
C GLN A 266 14.41 18.35 49.17
N PRO A 267 14.63 18.36 50.50
CA PRO A 267 15.59 19.27 51.13
C PRO A 267 17.01 18.98 50.65
N TYR A 268 17.76 20.05 50.37
CA TYR A 268 19.18 19.94 50.06
C TYR A 268 19.97 19.61 51.32
N GLU A 269 20.83 18.60 51.22
CA GLU A 269 21.72 18.17 52.31
C GLU A 269 23.07 18.90 52.20
N PHE A 270 23.28 19.90 53.06
CA PHE A 270 24.51 20.67 53.08
C PHE A 270 25.66 19.85 53.68
N THR A 271 26.58 19.40 52.82
CA THR A 271 27.76 18.60 53.23
C THR A 271 28.90 19.46 53.78
N PHE A 272 29.11 20.68 53.24
CA PHE A 272 30.17 21.59 53.66
C PHE A 272 29.70 22.66 54.66
N VAL A 273 28.49 23.18 54.51
CA VAL A 273 27.94 24.24 55.36
C VAL A 273 26.87 23.67 56.30
N LYS A 274 27.32 22.89 57.30
CA LYS A 274 26.42 22.18 58.24
C LYS A 274 25.44 23.09 59.01
N GLY A 275 25.74 24.38 59.13
CA GLY A 275 24.84 25.36 59.73
C GLY A 275 23.54 25.59 58.96
N LEU A 276 23.50 25.27 57.66
CA LEU A 276 22.31 25.42 56.81
C LEU A 276 21.41 24.18 56.78
N THR A 277 21.85 23.07 57.38
CA THR A 277 21.08 21.82 57.46
C THR A 277 19.80 21.97 58.28
N TYR A 278 19.85 22.72 59.39
CA TYR A 278 18.67 22.96 60.22
C TYR A 278 17.61 23.85 59.51
N PRO A 279 18.00 25.00 58.90
CA PRO A 279 17.10 25.77 58.04
C PRO A 279 16.46 24.96 56.90
N SER A 280 17.19 24.08 56.24
CA SER A 280 16.63 23.28 55.12
C SER A 280 15.61 22.25 55.60
N LEU A 281 15.85 21.61 56.73
CA LEU A 281 14.90 20.70 57.36
C LEU A 281 13.63 21.42 57.84
N LYS A 282 13.78 22.63 58.41
CA LYS A 282 12.63 23.45 58.83
C LYS A 282 11.75 23.85 57.63
N LEU A 283 12.37 24.30 56.54
CA LEU A 283 11.68 24.58 55.28
C LEU A 283 10.96 23.34 54.70
N ALA A 284 11.54 22.16 54.84
CA ALA A 284 10.90 20.92 54.41
C ALA A 284 9.65 20.59 55.23
N ALA A 285 9.69 20.81 56.55
CA ALA A 285 8.53 20.61 57.43
C ALA A 285 7.39 21.62 57.17
N GLU A 286 7.72 22.86 56.85
CA GLU A 286 6.74 23.90 56.49
C GLU A 286 6.09 23.60 55.14
N LYS A 287 6.84 23.08 54.16
CA LYS A 287 6.31 22.73 52.83
C LYS A 287 5.58 21.39 52.78
N SER A 288 5.88 20.43 53.66
CA SER A 288 5.16 19.16 53.75
C SER A 288 3.84 19.25 54.52
N SER A 289 3.68 20.26 55.38
CA SER A 289 2.46 20.53 56.16
C SER A 289 1.48 21.48 55.48
N SER A 290 1.87 22.09 54.36
CA SER A 290 1.00 22.94 53.55
C SER A 290 0.06 22.07 52.70
N PRO A 291 -1.27 22.18 52.83
CA PRO A 291 -2.20 21.41 51.99
C PRO A 291 -1.98 21.80 50.52
N GLU A 292 -1.94 20.81 49.63
CA GLU A 292 -1.85 21.04 48.18
C GLU A 292 -2.92 22.06 47.77
N PRO A 293 -2.57 23.11 47.00
CA PRO A 293 -3.59 23.98 46.42
C PRO A 293 -4.44 23.09 45.50
N LYS A 294 -5.74 22.98 45.81
CA LYS A 294 -6.72 22.35 44.96
C LYS A 294 -6.73 23.10 43.62
N LEU A 295 -6.31 22.44 42.55
CA LEU A 295 -6.62 22.80 41.17
C LEU A 295 -7.96 22.18 40.79
#